data_AF-A0A7K6LW16-F1
#
_entry.id   AF-A0A7K6LW16-F1
#
_cell.length_a   1.000
_cell.length_b   1.000
_cell.length_c   1.000
_cell.angle_alpha   90.00
_cell.angle_beta   90.00
_cell.angle_gamma   90.00
#
_symmetry.space_group_name_H-M   'P 1'
#
loop_
_entity.id
_entity.type
_entity.pdbx_description
1 polymer ?
#
loop_
_entity_poly.entity_id
_entity_poly.type
_entity_poly.pdbx_seq_one_letter_code
_entity_poly.pdbx_strand_id
1 'polypeptide(L)'
;IPGIPQVEVEVESMDKAGNFIGWLHIEGVNLSVALVEQALSRVHFTAERSPYCKALLAAQDAAKQRKEKVWSHYEETPVEEVVPVLEEKERTANYKPVFVTEITDDLHFYVQDVETGAQLEKLMENMRAEVGAHPPVEGSFAPRRGDFCIAKFVDGEWYRARVEKVESGGKVHIFYIDYGNKETLPPTRLAPLPPAFSPRVLPPQATEYSFAFIQVPQDVSTGQGPDPTPPPQPWAPRVTPDLKPLPRVPPRPTA
;
A
#
# COMPACT_ATOMS: atom_id res chain seq x y z
N ILE A 1 49.27 -3.03 -22.39
CA ILE A 1 48.04 -2.27 -22.71
C ILE A 1 47.96 -1.15 -21.68
N PRO A 2 48.08 0.13 -22.07
CA PRO A 2 48.06 1.23 -21.10
C PRO A 2 46.68 1.31 -20.42
N GLY A 3 46.68 1.47 -19.09
CA GLY A 3 45.61 2.13 -18.35
C GLY A 3 44.29 1.39 -18.19
N ILE A 4 44.29 0.13 -17.72
CA ILE A 4 43.07 -0.40 -17.10
C ILE A 4 42.89 0.38 -15.80
N PRO A 5 41.79 1.15 -15.64
CA PRO A 5 41.56 1.90 -14.41
C PRO A 5 41.43 0.92 -13.24
N GLN A 6 42.14 1.20 -12.16
CA GLN A 6 41.97 0.45 -10.91
C GLN A 6 40.61 0.84 -10.32
N VAL A 7 39.81 -0.17 -10.00
CA VAL A 7 38.48 0.00 -9.41
C VAL A 7 38.40 -0.72 -8.09
N GLU A 8 37.66 -0.15 -7.16
CA GLU A 8 37.34 -0.76 -5.87
C GLU A 8 35.84 -1.07 -5.85
N VAL A 9 35.48 -2.27 -5.43
CA VAL A 9 34.08 -2.73 -5.42
C VAL A 9 33.69 -3.17 -4.02
N GLU A 10 32.65 -2.56 -3.48
CA GLU A 10 32.00 -2.94 -2.23
C GLU A 10 30.75 -3.73 -2.57
N VAL A 11 30.73 -5.03 -2.26
CA VAL A 11 29.58 -5.89 -2.56
C VAL A 11 28.62 -5.89 -1.36
N GLU A 12 27.36 -5.53 -1.59
CA GLU A 12 26.32 -5.53 -0.54
C GLU A 12 25.41 -6.76 -0.63
N SER A 13 25.07 -7.18 -1.85
CA SER A 13 24.16 -8.29 -2.08
C SER A 13 24.35 -8.91 -3.46
N MET A 14 23.49 -9.86 -3.82
CA MET A 14 23.50 -10.54 -5.11
C MET A 14 22.05 -10.72 -5.59
N ASP A 15 21.80 -10.52 -6.88
CA ASP A 15 20.49 -10.79 -7.46
C ASP A 15 20.25 -12.30 -7.72
N LYS A 16 19.03 -12.64 -8.15
CA LYS A 16 18.65 -14.03 -8.45
C LYS A 16 19.40 -14.65 -9.63
N ALA A 17 20.06 -13.83 -10.45
CA ALA A 17 20.86 -14.27 -11.61
C ALA A 17 22.35 -14.42 -11.26
N GLY A 18 22.74 -14.13 -10.02
CA GLY A 18 24.12 -14.23 -9.55
C GLY A 18 24.96 -12.96 -9.73
N ASN A 19 24.35 -11.83 -10.11
CA ASN A 19 25.07 -10.56 -10.25
C ASN A 19 25.26 -9.91 -8.89
N PHE A 20 26.48 -9.50 -8.57
CA PHE A 20 26.78 -8.73 -7.36
C PHE A 20 26.22 -7.31 -7.47
N ILE A 21 25.49 -6.90 -6.43
CA ILE A 21 24.96 -5.54 -6.26
C ILE A 21 25.80 -4.86 -5.20
N GLY A 22 26.28 -3.66 -5.50
CA GLY A 22 27.20 -2.96 -4.62
C GLY A 22 27.67 -1.63 -5.19
N TRP A 23 28.72 -1.08 -4.59
CA TRP A 23 29.28 0.22 -4.95
C TRP A 23 30.59 0.04 -5.69
N LEU A 24 30.75 0.76 -6.79
CA LEU A 24 31.96 0.76 -7.56
C LEU A 24 32.62 2.13 -7.46
N HIS A 25 33.88 2.16 -7.06
CA HIS A 25 34.70 3.35 -6.93
C HIS A 25 35.83 3.32 -7.96
N ILE A 26 36.00 4.42 -8.69
CA ILE A 26 37.07 4.62 -9.67
C ILE A 26 37.83 5.86 -9.23
N GLU A 27 39.11 5.71 -8.86
CA GLU A 27 39.95 6.83 -8.41
C GLU A 27 39.30 7.65 -7.27
N GLY A 28 38.63 6.96 -6.34
CA GLY A 28 37.91 7.57 -5.21
C GLY A 28 36.53 8.15 -5.54
N VAL A 29 36.09 8.06 -6.80
CA VAL A 29 34.75 8.51 -7.24
C VAL A 29 33.78 7.35 -7.23
N ASN A 30 32.68 7.48 -6.50
CA ASN A 30 31.58 6.52 -6.54
C ASN A 30 30.83 6.62 -7.87
N LEU A 31 30.87 5.55 -8.66
CA LEU A 31 30.29 5.51 -10.01
C LEU A 31 28.79 5.75 -10.01
N SER A 32 28.06 5.22 -9.01
CA SER A 32 26.61 5.43 -8.89
C SER A 32 26.29 6.91 -8.69
N VAL A 33 27.06 7.62 -7.85
CA VAL A 33 26.92 9.06 -7.65
C VAL A 33 27.23 9.82 -8.95
N ALA A 34 28.33 9.50 -9.62
CA ALA A 34 28.73 10.17 -10.86
C ALA A 34 27.70 9.99 -12.00
N LEU A 35 27.11 8.80 -12.14
CA LEU A 35 26.06 8.54 -13.14
C LEU A 35 24.79 9.33 -12.86
N VAL A 36 24.37 9.39 -11.59
CA VAL A 36 23.23 10.21 -11.17
C VAL A 36 23.52 11.69 -11.40
N GLU A 37 24.70 12.16 -10.99
CA GLU A 37 25.12 13.55 -11.16
C GLU A 37 25.13 13.95 -12.62
N GLN A 38 25.58 13.07 -13.53
CA GLN A 38 25.62 13.32 -14.97
C GLN A 38 24.27 13.13 -15.67
N ALA A 39 23.16 12.97 -14.92
CA ALA A 39 21.82 12.72 -15.45
C ALA A 39 21.73 11.45 -16.33
N LEU A 40 22.56 10.45 -16.06
CA LEU A 40 22.56 9.16 -16.76
C LEU A 40 21.82 8.07 -15.98
N SER A 41 21.52 8.30 -14.71
CA SER A 41 20.77 7.39 -13.86
C SER A 41 19.90 8.16 -12.85
N ARG A 42 19.06 7.43 -12.11
CA ARG A 42 18.20 7.94 -11.03
C ARG A 42 18.49 7.18 -9.73
N VAL A 43 18.27 7.83 -8.60
CA VAL A 43 18.37 7.22 -7.28
C VAL A 43 17.24 6.21 -7.11
N HIS A 44 17.59 5.01 -6.65
CA HIS A 44 16.66 3.94 -6.35
C HIS A 44 16.43 3.87 -4.84
N PHE A 45 15.24 3.42 -4.39
CA PHE A 45 14.87 3.40 -2.96
C PHE A 45 15.84 2.58 -2.09
N THR A 46 16.51 1.58 -2.66
CA THR A 46 17.52 0.78 -1.94
C THR A 46 18.71 1.60 -1.46
N ALA A 47 18.97 2.76 -2.07
CA ALA A 47 20.03 3.67 -1.65
C ALA A 47 19.70 4.37 -0.31
N GLU A 48 18.45 4.37 0.16
CA GLU A 48 18.07 5.04 1.42
C GLU A 48 18.82 4.49 2.63
N ARG A 49 19.16 3.19 2.63
CA ARG A 49 19.92 2.53 3.70
C ARG A 49 21.43 2.58 3.48
N SER A 50 21.89 3.17 2.38
CA SER A 50 23.31 3.24 2.01
C SER A 50 24.02 4.40 2.71
N PRO A 51 25.31 4.27 3.05
CA PRO A 51 26.13 5.41 3.47
C PRO A 51 26.22 6.51 2.39
N TYR A 52 25.97 6.19 1.12
CA TYR A 52 26.05 7.14 0.00
C TYR A 52 24.72 7.86 -0.31
N CYS A 53 23.65 7.58 0.45
CA CYS A 53 22.31 8.14 0.24
C CYS A 53 22.33 9.67 0.04
N LYS A 54 22.99 10.38 0.95
CA LYS A 54 23.07 11.85 0.92
C LYS A 54 23.76 12.38 -0.35
N ALA A 55 24.84 11.72 -0.78
CA ALA A 55 25.58 12.12 -1.97
C ALA A 55 24.76 11.85 -3.25
N LEU A 56 24.07 10.72 -3.30
CA LEU A 56 23.18 10.33 -4.41
C LEU A 56 22.00 11.31 -4.57
N LEU A 57 21.35 11.69 -3.46
CA LEU A 57 20.25 12.65 -3.49
C LEU A 57 20.72 14.03 -3.96
N ALA A 58 21.84 14.54 -3.42
CA ALA A 58 22.41 15.82 -3.86
C ALA A 58 22.77 15.83 -5.35
N ALA A 59 23.38 14.74 -5.84
CA ALA A 59 23.68 14.55 -7.25
C ALA A 59 22.41 14.54 -8.13
N GLN A 60 21.34 13.90 -7.65
CA GLN A 60 20.07 13.85 -8.37
C GLN A 60 19.39 15.21 -8.45
N ASP A 61 19.39 15.97 -7.35
CA ASP A 61 18.79 17.31 -7.32
C ASP A 61 19.54 18.26 -8.25
N ALA A 62 20.87 18.18 -8.27
CA ALA A 62 21.69 18.93 -9.24
C ALA A 62 21.40 18.51 -10.69
N ALA A 63 21.17 17.22 -10.95
CA ALA A 63 20.84 16.71 -12.28
C ALA A 63 19.44 17.15 -12.76
N LYS A 64 18.43 17.15 -11.86
CA LYS A 64 17.06 17.61 -12.14
C LYS A 64 17.01 19.07 -12.56
N GLN A 65 17.78 19.93 -11.89
CA GLN A 65 17.84 21.37 -12.20
C GLN A 65 18.32 21.66 -13.63
N ARG A 66 19.18 20.79 -14.19
CA ARG A 66 19.71 20.96 -15.54
C ARG A 66 18.76 20.50 -16.64
N LYS A 67 17.71 19.72 -16.32
CA LYS A 67 16.68 19.24 -17.27
C LYS A 67 17.26 18.58 -18.53
N GLU A 68 18.36 17.85 -18.37
CA GLU A 68 19.06 17.17 -19.45
C GLU A 68 18.90 15.65 -19.33
N LYS A 69 19.08 14.93 -20.45
CA LYS A 69 19.13 13.45 -20.52
C LYS A 69 17.90 12.80 -19.86
N VAL A 70 18.07 11.97 -18.82
CA VAL A 70 16.95 11.26 -18.17
C VAL A 70 15.93 12.20 -17.49
N TRP A 71 16.22 13.50 -17.41
CA TRP A 71 15.36 14.55 -16.87
C TRP A 71 14.81 15.52 -17.92
N SER A 72 14.97 15.25 -19.22
CA SER A 72 14.52 16.13 -20.33
C SER A 72 13.01 16.40 -20.36
N HIS A 73 12.21 15.52 -19.74
CA HIS A 73 10.75 15.63 -19.64
C HIS A 73 10.28 15.65 -18.18
N TYR A 74 11.12 16.11 -17.25
CA TYR A 74 10.74 16.20 -15.85
C TYR A 74 9.75 17.35 -15.62
N GLU A 75 8.51 17.01 -15.32
CA GLU A 75 7.55 17.90 -14.69
C GLU A 75 7.69 17.75 -13.17
N GLU A 76 7.90 18.87 -12.47
CA GLU A 76 7.85 18.90 -11.02
C GLU A 76 6.41 18.56 -10.60
N THR A 77 6.16 17.30 -10.23
CA THR A 77 5.02 16.98 -9.40
C THR A 77 5.19 17.77 -8.10
N PRO A 78 4.21 18.58 -7.68
CA PRO A 78 4.26 19.27 -6.40
C PRO A 78 4.59 18.24 -5.35
N VAL A 79 5.71 18.45 -4.66
CA VAL A 79 6.05 17.68 -3.48
C VAL A 79 4.91 17.98 -2.51
N GLU A 80 4.03 17.02 -2.25
CA GLU A 80 3.28 17.03 -1.00
C GLU A 80 4.35 17.18 0.07
N GLU A 81 4.39 18.33 0.73
CA GLU A 81 5.32 18.58 1.82
C GLU A 81 5.22 17.39 2.75
N VAL A 82 6.27 16.56 2.76
CA VAL A 82 6.48 15.62 3.86
C VAL A 82 6.80 16.54 5.03
N VAL A 83 5.75 16.99 5.70
CA VAL A 83 5.85 17.79 6.92
C VAL A 83 6.85 17.05 7.80
N PRO A 84 7.99 17.68 8.15
CA PRO A 84 8.89 17.08 9.11
C PRO A 84 8.04 16.83 10.34
N VAL A 85 7.91 15.57 10.73
CA VAL A 85 7.27 15.20 11.99
C VAL A 85 8.09 15.90 13.05
N LEU A 86 7.61 17.07 13.49
CA LEU A 86 8.06 17.74 14.70
C LEU A 86 8.16 16.66 15.77
N GLU A 87 9.20 16.69 16.59
CA GLU A 87 9.27 15.84 17.79
C GLU A 87 8.01 16.11 18.64
N GLU A 88 6.95 15.35 18.37
CA GLU A 88 5.69 15.48 19.06
C GLU A 88 5.90 14.91 20.46
N LYS A 89 5.73 15.78 21.45
CA LYS A 89 5.44 15.39 22.83
C LYS A 89 4.42 14.26 22.79
N GLU A 90 4.76 13.13 23.42
CA GLU A 90 3.92 11.94 23.67
C GLU A 90 2.73 11.75 22.70
N ARG A 91 2.87 10.79 21.77
CA ARG A 91 1.84 10.38 20.81
C ARG A 91 0.45 10.35 21.46
N THR A 92 -0.39 11.33 21.13
CA THR A 92 -1.78 11.36 21.58
C THR A 92 -2.56 10.37 20.72
N ALA A 93 -3.03 9.27 21.33
CA ALA A 93 -3.79 8.27 20.60
C ALA A 93 -5.25 8.72 20.41
N ASN A 94 -5.60 9.06 19.17
CA ASN A 94 -6.97 9.35 18.77
C ASN A 94 -7.54 8.15 18.00
N TYR A 95 -8.10 7.18 18.74
CA TYR A 95 -8.73 6.02 18.15
C TYR A 95 -10.15 6.34 17.69
N LYS A 96 -10.47 5.94 16.46
CA LYS A 96 -11.83 6.01 15.91
C LYS A 96 -12.41 4.60 15.73
N PRO A 97 -13.70 4.40 16.03
CA PRO A 97 -14.35 3.12 15.75
C PRO A 97 -14.49 2.94 14.24
N VAL A 98 -14.04 1.80 13.74
CA VAL A 98 -14.12 1.44 12.32
C VAL A 98 -14.60 0.00 12.17
N PHE A 99 -15.22 -0.31 11.04
CA PHE A 99 -15.58 -1.66 10.65
C PHE A 99 -14.63 -2.15 9.55
N VAL A 100 -13.82 -3.18 9.83
CA VAL A 100 -12.91 -3.78 8.85
C VAL A 100 -13.72 -4.63 7.87
N THR A 101 -13.56 -4.38 6.58
CA THR A 101 -14.41 -4.94 5.51
C THR A 101 -13.68 -5.93 4.62
N GLU A 102 -12.42 -5.66 4.29
CA GLU A 102 -11.60 -6.49 3.42
C GLU A 102 -10.16 -6.52 3.91
N ILE A 103 -9.50 -7.67 3.79
CA ILE A 103 -8.06 -7.82 4.00
C ILE A 103 -7.47 -8.32 2.68
N THR A 104 -6.48 -7.61 2.17
CA THR A 104 -5.81 -7.91 0.89
C THR A 104 -4.67 -8.89 1.08
N ASP A 105 -4.25 -9.54 -0.01
CA ASP A 105 -3.11 -10.47 -0.02
C ASP A 105 -1.78 -9.79 0.35
N ASP A 106 -1.66 -8.49 0.14
CA ASP A 106 -0.50 -7.66 0.46
C ASP A 106 -0.59 -6.98 1.84
N LEU A 107 -1.48 -7.48 2.71
CA LEU A 107 -1.65 -7.06 4.11
C LEU A 107 -2.10 -5.59 4.28
N HIS A 108 -2.63 -4.99 3.22
CA HIS A 108 -3.51 -3.83 3.33
C HIS A 108 -4.91 -4.29 3.74
N PHE A 109 -5.71 -3.38 4.26
CA PHE A 109 -7.09 -3.66 4.64
C PHE A 109 -7.96 -2.44 4.39
N TYR A 110 -9.24 -2.67 4.13
CA TYR A 110 -10.23 -1.61 3.95
C TYR A 110 -11.13 -1.52 5.17
N VAL A 111 -11.46 -0.29 5.56
CA VAL A 111 -12.37 -0.02 6.67
C VAL A 111 -13.48 0.96 6.27
N GLN A 112 -14.60 0.85 6.96
CA GLN A 112 -15.68 1.83 6.99
C GLN A 112 -15.68 2.58 8.32
N ASP A 113 -16.00 3.88 8.28
CA ASP A 113 -16.25 4.67 9.50
C ASP A 113 -17.61 4.26 10.10
N VAL A 114 -17.63 3.92 11.40
CA VAL A 114 -18.85 3.52 12.09
C VAL A 114 -19.85 4.70 12.18
N GLU A 115 -19.36 5.95 12.20
CA GLU A 115 -20.22 7.13 12.28
C GLU A 115 -21.09 7.31 11.01
N THR A 116 -20.61 6.86 9.85
CA THR A 116 -21.33 6.96 8.57
C THR A 116 -22.06 5.68 8.18
N GLY A 117 -21.94 4.60 8.95
CA GLY A 117 -22.54 3.29 8.65
C GLY A 117 -24.05 3.34 8.37
N ALA A 118 -24.81 4.05 9.22
CA ALA A 118 -26.27 4.21 9.02
C ALA A 118 -26.63 4.96 7.72
N GLN A 119 -25.75 5.84 7.23
CA GLN A 119 -25.96 6.55 5.97
C GLN A 119 -25.75 5.61 4.78
N LEU A 120 -24.73 4.73 4.87
CA LEU A 120 -24.49 3.69 3.86
C LEU A 120 -25.66 2.69 3.79
N GLU A 121 -26.13 2.20 4.94
CA GLU A 121 -27.28 1.28 5.00
C GLU A 121 -28.52 1.88 4.33
N LYS A 122 -28.86 3.12 4.69
CA LYS A 122 -29.99 3.84 4.09
C LYS A 122 -29.81 4.05 2.59
N LEU A 123 -28.59 4.37 2.14
CA LEU A 123 -28.30 4.53 0.71
C LEU A 123 -28.47 3.20 -0.04
N MET A 124 -27.97 2.09 0.51
CA MET A 124 -28.09 0.77 -0.09
C MET A 124 -29.55 0.29 -0.16
N GLU A 125 -30.34 0.50 0.90
CA GLU A 125 -31.76 0.18 0.92
C GLU A 125 -32.52 0.93 -0.19
N ASN A 126 -32.36 2.25 -0.28
CA ASN A 126 -33.01 3.07 -1.30
C ASN A 126 -32.56 2.69 -2.72
N MET A 127 -31.27 2.46 -2.92
CA MET A 127 -30.72 2.07 -4.21
C MET A 127 -31.28 0.73 -4.66
N ARG A 128 -31.29 -0.28 -3.79
CA ARG A 128 -31.81 -1.61 -4.11
C ARG A 128 -33.31 -1.59 -4.37
N ALA A 129 -34.07 -0.79 -3.63
CA ALA A 129 -35.50 -0.58 -3.89
C ALA A 129 -35.74 0.04 -5.28
N GLU A 130 -34.98 1.07 -5.65
CA GLU A 130 -35.10 1.72 -6.97
C GLU A 130 -34.73 0.78 -8.11
N VAL A 131 -33.61 0.06 -7.97
CA VAL A 131 -33.13 -0.93 -8.95
C VAL A 131 -34.09 -2.12 -9.05
N GLY A 132 -34.72 -2.53 -7.95
CA GLY A 132 -35.73 -3.58 -7.94
C GLY A 132 -37.03 -3.15 -8.64
N ALA A 133 -37.45 -1.90 -8.47
CA ALA A 133 -38.61 -1.33 -9.16
C ALA A 133 -38.35 -1.08 -10.65
N HIS A 134 -37.10 -0.78 -11.01
CA HIS A 134 -36.67 -0.53 -12.39
C HIS A 134 -35.44 -1.39 -12.74
N PRO A 135 -35.63 -2.71 -13.00
CA PRO A 135 -34.54 -3.62 -13.27
C PRO A 135 -33.68 -3.14 -14.46
N PRO A 136 -32.34 -3.14 -14.33
CA PRO A 136 -31.46 -2.78 -15.43
C PRO A 136 -31.62 -3.73 -16.61
N VAL A 137 -31.55 -3.20 -17.83
CA VAL A 137 -31.53 -4.02 -19.04
C VAL A 137 -30.14 -4.63 -19.19
N GLU A 138 -30.05 -5.96 -19.18
CA GLU A 138 -28.78 -6.66 -19.31
C GLU A 138 -28.04 -6.25 -20.60
N GLY A 139 -26.77 -5.88 -20.46
CA GLY A 139 -25.92 -5.49 -21.60
C GLY A 139 -26.14 -4.07 -22.13
N SER A 140 -27.07 -3.29 -21.58
CA SER A 140 -27.27 -1.88 -22.00
C SER A 140 -26.18 -0.94 -21.50
N PHE A 141 -25.40 -1.36 -20.50
CA PHE A 141 -24.28 -0.62 -19.97
C PHE A 141 -22.99 -0.99 -20.69
N ALA A 142 -22.32 0.01 -21.27
CA ALA A 142 -21.01 -0.12 -21.89
C ALA A 142 -19.93 0.42 -20.92
N PRO A 143 -19.33 -0.42 -20.06
CA PRO A 143 -18.39 0.03 -19.04
C PRO A 143 -17.10 0.56 -19.66
N ARG A 144 -16.57 1.65 -19.09
CA ARG A 144 -15.22 2.14 -19.38
C ARG A 144 -14.43 2.27 -18.09
N ARG A 145 -13.10 2.13 -18.18
CA ARG A 145 -12.21 2.34 -17.04
C ARG A 145 -12.48 3.70 -16.40
N GLY A 146 -12.69 3.69 -15.09
CA GLY A 146 -12.99 4.87 -14.29
C GLY A 146 -14.48 5.16 -14.09
N ASP A 147 -15.38 4.56 -14.86
CA ASP A 147 -16.82 4.77 -14.70
C ASP A 147 -17.29 4.24 -13.33
N PHE A 148 -18.19 4.99 -12.69
CA PHE A 148 -18.96 4.51 -11.55
C PHE A 148 -20.19 3.75 -12.04
N CYS A 149 -20.48 2.62 -11.41
CA CYS A 149 -21.55 1.71 -11.78
C CYS A 149 -22.17 1.08 -10.53
N ILE A 150 -23.25 0.34 -10.72
CA ILE A 150 -23.67 -0.68 -9.75
C ILE A 150 -23.27 -2.05 -10.28
N ALA A 151 -22.87 -2.92 -9.36
CA ALA A 151 -22.48 -4.30 -9.64
C ALA A 151 -23.27 -5.25 -8.74
N LYS A 152 -23.83 -6.31 -9.34
CA LYS A 152 -24.55 -7.35 -8.60
C LYS A 152 -23.54 -8.32 -8.02
N PHE A 153 -23.45 -8.44 -6.71
CA PHE A 153 -22.51 -9.34 -6.02
C PHE A 153 -23.05 -10.79 -5.96
N VAL A 154 -22.27 -11.71 -5.40
CA VAL A 154 -22.60 -13.15 -5.35
C VAL A 154 -23.78 -13.47 -4.41
N ASP A 155 -24.09 -12.57 -3.48
CA ASP A 155 -25.29 -12.63 -2.64
C ASP A 155 -26.58 -12.25 -3.40
N GLY A 156 -26.45 -11.78 -4.65
CA GLY A 156 -27.56 -11.35 -5.49
C GLY A 156 -27.96 -9.89 -5.30
N GLU A 157 -27.30 -9.15 -4.41
CA GLU A 157 -27.60 -7.74 -4.13
C GLU A 157 -26.75 -6.80 -4.98
N TRP A 158 -27.27 -5.59 -5.20
CA TRP A 158 -26.57 -4.53 -5.93
C TRP A 158 -25.78 -3.62 -4.99
N TYR A 159 -24.56 -3.28 -5.42
CA TYR A 159 -23.62 -2.45 -4.68
C TYR A 159 -22.99 -1.40 -5.61
N ARG A 160 -22.50 -0.29 -5.05
CA ARG A 160 -21.75 0.71 -5.82
C ARG A 160 -20.35 0.19 -6.11
N ALA A 161 -19.91 0.41 -7.34
CA ALA A 161 -18.60 -0.04 -7.80
C ALA A 161 -17.96 0.97 -8.76
N ARG A 162 -16.66 0.83 -8.97
CA ARG A 162 -15.89 1.56 -9.97
C ARG A 162 -15.21 0.56 -10.91
N VAL A 163 -15.26 0.83 -12.21
CA VAL A 163 -14.58 0.00 -13.21
C VAL A 163 -13.08 0.29 -13.17
N GLU A 164 -12.26 -0.72 -12.87
CA GLU A 164 -10.80 -0.61 -12.86
C GLU A 164 -10.19 -0.94 -14.23
N LYS A 165 -10.72 -1.97 -14.90
CA LYS A 165 -10.22 -2.47 -16.19
C LYS A 165 -11.33 -3.17 -16.97
N VAL A 166 -11.34 -2.99 -18.28
CA VAL A 166 -12.22 -3.73 -19.21
C VAL A 166 -11.33 -4.57 -20.11
N GLU A 167 -11.54 -5.88 -20.13
CA GLU A 167 -10.79 -6.81 -20.97
C GLU A 167 -11.48 -7.04 -22.31
N SER A 168 -10.68 -7.29 -23.35
CA SER A 168 -11.18 -7.56 -24.70
C SER A 168 -12.12 -8.78 -24.78
N GLY A 169 -12.03 -9.71 -23.83
CA GLY A 169 -12.91 -10.88 -23.71
C GLY A 169 -14.25 -10.63 -23.01
N GLY A 170 -14.61 -9.36 -22.77
CA GLY A 170 -15.87 -9.00 -22.11
C GLY A 170 -15.88 -9.27 -20.60
N LYS A 171 -14.71 -9.39 -19.97
CA LYS A 171 -14.57 -9.41 -18.50
C LYS A 171 -14.26 -8.02 -17.99
N VAL A 172 -14.88 -7.63 -16.89
CA VAL A 172 -14.74 -6.30 -16.31
C VAL A 172 -14.24 -6.44 -14.88
N HIS A 173 -13.11 -5.83 -14.58
CA HIS A 173 -12.56 -5.73 -13.24
C HIS A 173 -13.18 -4.52 -12.56
N ILE A 174 -13.75 -4.75 -11.40
CA ILE A 174 -14.39 -3.71 -10.59
C ILE A 174 -13.83 -3.69 -9.17
N PHE A 175 -14.00 -2.54 -8.55
CA PHE A 175 -13.72 -2.29 -7.14
C PHE A 175 -15.02 -1.84 -6.45
N TYR A 176 -15.45 -2.53 -5.41
CA TYR A 176 -16.61 -2.15 -4.60
C TYR A 176 -16.25 -0.98 -3.70
N ILE A 177 -16.67 0.23 -4.08
CA ILE A 177 -16.19 1.48 -3.50
C ILE A 177 -16.55 1.67 -2.02
N ASP A 178 -17.52 0.91 -1.53
CA ASP A 178 -17.97 0.96 -0.15
C ASP A 178 -17.39 -0.16 0.72
N TYR A 179 -16.76 -1.19 0.13
CA TYR A 179 -16.29 -2.38 0.86
C TYR A 179 -14.83 -2.76 0.63
N GLY A 180 -14.19 -2.26 -0.43
CA GLY A 180 -12.77 -2.48 -0.69
C GLY A 180 -12.42 -3.76 -1.46
N ASN A 181 -13.32 -4.74 -1.51
CA ASN A 181 -13.10 -5.97 -2.28
C ASN A 181 -13.20 -5.72 -3.80
N LYS A 182 -12.51 -6.56 -4.56
CA LYS A 182 -12.48 -6.52 -6.04
C LYS A 182 -13.12 -7.76 -6.63
N GLU A 183 -13.74 -7.64 -7.80
CA GLU A 183 -14.32 -8.78 -8.51
C GLU A 183 -14.13 -8.63 -10.03
N THR A 184 -14.02 -9.77 -10.72
CA THR A 184 -14.09 -9.82 -12.19
C THR A 184 -15.44 -10.36 -12.62
N LEU A 185 -16.20 -9.56 -13.36
CA LEU A 185 -17.60 -9.79 -13.67
C LEU A 185 -17.89 -9.70 -15.17
N PRO A 186 -18.94 -10.38 -15.68
CA PRO A 186 -19.50 -10.08 -16.99
C PRO A 186 -20.29 -8.75 -16.96
N PRO A 187 -20.39 -8.01 -18.08
CA PRO A 187 -21.18 -6.78 -18.19
C PRO A 187 -22.65 -6.94 -17.82
N THR A 188 -23.22 -8.15 -17.90
CA THR A 188 -24.60 -8.44 -17.49
C THR A 188 -24.84 -8.27 -15.99
N ARG A 189 -23.80 -8.33 -15.16
CA ARG A 189 -23.85 -8.03 -13.72
C ARG A 189 -23.54 -6.57 -13.40
N LEU A 190 -23.44 -5.70 -14.42
CA LEU A 190 -23.15 -4.28 -14.26
C LEU A 190 -24.29 -3.43 -14.83
N ALA A 191 -24.54 -2.29 -14.20
CA ALA A 191 -25.49 -1.29 -14.69
C ALA A 191 -25.03 0.12 -14.34
N PRO A 192 -25.56 1.17 -15.00
CA PRO A 192 -25.23 2.55 -14.68
C PRO A 192 -25.61 2.85 -13.23
N LEU A 193 -24.76 3.59 -12.51
CA LEU A 193 -25.10 4.07 -11.18
C LEU A 193 -26.13 5.20 -11.28
N PRO A 194 -27.34 5.09 -10.68
CA PRO A 194 -28.29 6.19 -10.68
C PRO A 194 -27.70 7.42 -9.98
N PRO A 195 -27.87 8.65 -10.52
CA PRO A 195 -27.23 9.85 -9.97
C PRO A 195 -27.53 10.12 -8.50
N ALA A 196 -28.72 9.70 -8.04
CA ALA A 196 -29.17 9.81 -6.64
C ALA A 196 -28.29 9.03 -5.64
N PHE A 197 -27.51 8.05 -6.10
CA PHE A 197 -26.61 7.23 -5.28
C PHE A 197 -25.13 7.46 -5.62
N SER A 198 -24.83 8.53 -6.36
CA SER A 198 -23.47 8.83 -6.80
C SER A 198 -22.51 9.13 -5.63
N PRO A 199 -21.18 9.02 -5.85
CA PRO A 199 -20.17 9.40 -4.86
C PRO A 199 -20.26 10.86 -4.35
N ARG A 200 -21.00 11.73 -5.06
CA ARG A 200 -21.26 13.11 -4.63
C ARG A 200 -22.32 13.20 -3.54
N VAL A 201 -23.24 12.23 -3.48
CA VAL A 201 -24.32 12.17 -2.47
C VAL A 201 -23.80 11.54 -1.18
N LEU A 202 -23.08 10.43 -1.31
CA LEU A 202 -22.34 9.80 -0.22
C LEU A 202 -20.96 9.39 -0.76
N PRO A 203 -19.85 9.85 -0.17
CA PRO A 203 -18.52 9.43 -0.59
C PRO A 203 -18.35 7.91 -0.55
N PRO A 204 -17.37 7.34 -1.30
CA PRO A 204 -16.94 5.95 -1.11
C PRO A 204 -16.69 5.66 0.37
N GLN A 205 -17.25 4.58 0.90
CA GLN A 205 -17.17 4.27 2.33
C GLN A 205 -15.97 3.39 2.71
N ALA A 206 -15.28 2.77 1.75
CA ALA A 206 -14.08 2.00 2.02
C ALA A 206 -12.82 2.87 1.91
N THR A 207 -12.03 2.90 2.96
CA THR A 207 -10.70 3.53 2.99
C THR A 207 -9.64 2.48 3.22
N GLU A 208 -8.60 2.47 2.38
CA GLU A 208 -7.47 1.56 2.47
C GLU A 208 -6.47 2.01 3.54
N TYR A 209 -5.98 1.06 4.31
CA TYR A 209 -4.95 1.25 5.32
C TYR A 209 -3.91 0.12 5.28
N SER A 210 -2.75 0.39 5.86
CA SER A 210 -1.74 -0.61 6.17
C SER A 210 -1.42 -0.59 7.66
N PHE A 211 -0.80 -1.66 8.15
CA PHE A 211 -0.37 -1.74 9.53
C PHE A 211 0.92 -0.93 9.74
N ALA A 212 0.91 -0.06 10.75
CA ALA A 212 2.12 0.65 11.16
C ALA A 212 3.11 -0.30 11.86
N PHE A 213 4.41 -0.02 11.67
CA PHE A 213 5.53 -0.68 12.37
C PHE A 213 5.69 -2.18 12.11
N ILE A 214 5.08 -2.71 11.04
CA ILE A 214 5.33 -4.09 10.59
C ILE A 214 5.82 -4.10 9.14
N GLN A 215 6.54 -5.14 8.77
CA GLN A 215 6.90 -5.43 7.39
C GLN A 215 6.01 -6.56 6.87
N VAL A 216 5.47 -6.38 5.67
CA VAL A 216 4.71 -7.43 4.99
C VAL A 216 5.65 -8.60 4.69
N PRO A 217 5.32 -9.84 5.12
CA PRO A 217 6.15 -11.00 4.82
C PRO A 217 6.37 -11.15 3.32
N GLN A 218 7.63 -11.33 2.92
CA GLN A 218 7.98 -11.74 1.57
C GLN A 218 8.15 -13.26 1.57
N ASP A 219 7.47 -13.96 0.68
CA ASP A 219 7.65 -15.41 0.55
C ASP A 219 9.11 -15.73 0.22
N VAL A 220 9.81 -16.30 1.20
CA VAL A 220 11.12 -16.91 0.98
C VAL A 220 10.88 -18.22 0.22
N SER A 221 11.09 -18.23 -1.10
CA SER A 221 11.13 -19.48 -1.85
C SER A 221 12.24 -20.36 -1.25
N THR A 222 11.84 -21.38 -0.49
CA THR A 222 12.70 -22.35 0.18
C THR A 222 13.42 -23.20 -0.86
N GLY A 223 14.61 -22.74 -1.26
CA GLY A 223 15.63 -23.51 -1.98
C GLY A 223 16.75 -24.02 -1.08
N GLN A 224 16.59 -23.96 0.24
CA GLN A 224 17.47 -24.61 1.22
C GLN A 224 16.60 -25.47 2.11
N GLY A 225 16.87 -26.79 2.12
CA GLY A 225 16.30 -27.68 3.11
C GLY A 225 16.59 -27.17 4.53
N PRO A 226 15.76 -27.51 5.52
CA PRO A 226 15.97 -27.03 6.87
C PRO A 226 17.36 -27.48 7.35
N ASP A 227 18.19 -26.50 7.71
CA ASP A 227 19.33 -26.71 8.59
C ASP A 227 18.83 -27.50 9.81
N PRO A 228 19.42 -28.65 10.18
CA PRO A 228 18.90 -29.46 11.26
C PRO A 228 18.97 -28.67 12.57
N THR A 229 17.82 -28.15 13.00
CA THR A 229 17.66 -27.63 14.36
C THR A 229 18.09 -28.72 15.34
N PRO A 230 19.01 -28.45 16.28
CA PRO A 230 19.35 -29.41 17.31
C PRO A 230 18.10 -29.76 18.12
N PRO A 231 17.94 -31.03 18.55
CA PRO A 231 16.72 -31.48 19.22
C PRO A 231 16.45 -30.65 20.48
N PRO A 232 15.17 -30.35 20.79
CA PRO A 232 14.83 -29.57 21.97
C PRO A 232 15.30 -30.32 23.23
N GLN A 233 16.10 -29.63 24.06
CA GLN A 233 16.45 -30.15 25.38
C GLN A 233 15.18 -30.30 26.23
N PRO A 234 15.03 -31.41 26.99
CA PRO A 234 13.88 -31.60 27.85
C PRO A 234 13.82 -30.49 28.90
N TRP A 235 12.61 -29.93 29.04
CA TRP A 235 12.19 -28.89 29.98
C TRP A 235 12.95 -28.92 31.33
N ALA A 236 13.74 -27.90 31.59
CA ALA A 236 14.09 -27.53 32.96
C ALA A 236 13.08 -26.46 33.41
N PRO A 237 12.40 -26.62 34.56
CA PRO A 237 11.49 -25.59 35.05
C PRO A 237 12.30 -24.34 35.38
N ARG A 238 12.13 -23.26 34.61
CA ARG A 238 12.67 -21.94 34.96
C ARG A 238 11.77 -21.33 36.03
N VAL A 239 12.38 -21.03 37.17
CA VAL A 239 11.80 -20.29 38.30
C VAL A 239 11.36 -18.91 37.80
N THR A 240 10.09 -18.57 38.00
CA THR A 240 9.56 -17.22 37.79
C THR A 240 10.16 -16.27 38.82
N PRO A 241 10.69 -15.09 38.46
CA PRO A 241 10.99 -14.06 39.45
C PRO A 241 9.67 -13.51 40.02
N ASP A 242 9.59 -13.42 41.35
CA ASP A 242 8.42 -12.95 42.09
C ASP A 242 7.92 -11.58 41.57
N LEU A 243 6.72 -11.58 40.99
CA LEU A 243 5.94 -10.37 40.74
C LEU A 243 5.42 -9.86 42.09
N LYS A 244 5.95 -8.71 42.56
CA LYS A 244 5.37 -8.00 43.70
C LYS A 244 3.93 -7.58 43.36
N PRO A 245 2.94 -7.82 44.25
CA PRO A 245 1.57 -7.38 44.03
C PRO A 245 1.47 -5.84 44.06
N LEU A 246 0.65 -5.30 43.18
CA LEU A 246 0.30 -3.88 43.10
C LEU A 246 -0.42 -3.43 44.39
N PRO A 247 -0.22 -2.18 44.86
CA PRO A 247 -0.93 -1.64 46.00
C PRO A 247 -2.43 -1.50 45.71
N ARG A 248 -3.26 -1.91 46.68
CA ARG A 248 -4.72 -1.79 46.60
C ARG A 248 -5.15 -0.32 46.65
N VAL A 249 -6.00 0.08 45.72
CA VAL A 249 -6.65 1.40 45.69
C VAL A 249 -7.64 1.48 46.88
N PRO A 250 -7.61 2.54 47.71
CA PRO A 250 -8.58 2.71 48.79
C PRO A 250 -9.98 3.04 48.23
N PRO A 251 -11.06 2.60 48.88
CA PRO A 251 -12.42 2.90 48.46
C PRO A 251 -12.72 4.40 48.56
N ARG A 252 -13.47 4.91 47.57
CA ARG A 252 -13.90 6.30 47.46
C ARG A 252 -14.92 6.61 48.59
N PRO A 253 -14.78 7.74 49.32
CA PRO A 253 -15.75 8.12 50.34
C PRO A 253 -17.09 8.50 49.70
N THR A 254 -18.18 7.94 50.23
CA THR A 254 -19.55 8.35 49.96
C THR A 254 -19.87 9.64 50.72
N ALA A 255 -20.39 10.63 50.01
CA ALA A 255 -21.14 11.76 50.54
C ALA A 255 -22.46 11.86 49.77
#